data_AF-A0A8J5T9N5-F1
#
_entry.id   AF-A0A8J5T9N5-F1
#
_cell.length_a   1.000
_cell.length_b   1.000
_cell.length_c   1.000
_cell.angle_alpha   90.00
_cell.angle_beta   90.00
_cell.angle_gamma   90.00
#
_symmetry.space_group_name_H-M   'P 1'
#
loop_
_entity.id
_entity.type
_entity.pdbx_description
1 polymer ?
#
loop_
_entity_poly.entity_id
_entity_poly.type
_entity_poly.pdbx_seq_one_letter_code
_entity_poly.pdbx_strand_id
1 'polypeptide(L)'
;MWWWVYVTLVVMSARVTLATVTSHMYRKQGHMYAGGDVLVSRKVRSNIECGWECVPPECVGYHIMDKTNGSLQCTTFSFVNNFTQHPDALYYCSGCRNKGENCSKDEQCTEFTPNSTCSPVTSVCTCDEFFEDDGDLCQLKASQLGEQCGVKEQCLLVTHNSTCEATVCVCQETFNREGNICKFDHRKAGFTEYGGRLVYHRIPGLVFPISWNGAVQYCKDRDSTMFIPRNANEFTWIDDQIRSYLGIAAHFPLNDKNLEGSLMWNDGTSVGGEQILGWDPLSLNLDLFDCVAMFSSKGVYPLLTPPYLAYQECSLFIVLYSVICEAPL
;
A
#
# COMPACT_ATOMS: atom_id res chain seq x y z
N MET A 1 -24.80 9.12 0.52
CA MET A 1 -24.09 10.36 0.13
C MET A 1 -22.76 9.92 -0.49
N TRP A 2 -22.74 9.78 -1.82
CA TRP A 2 -21.58 9.30 -2.59
C TRP A 2 -21.01 10.50 -3.35
N TRP A 3 -19.71 10.76 -3.23
CA TRP A 3 -19.02 11.74 -4.07
C TRP A 3 -18.30 11.02 -5.20
N TRP A 4 -18.67 11.33 -6.43
CA TRP A 4 -17.88 11.08 -7.61
C TRP A 4 -16.87 12.21 -7.77
N VAL A 5 -15.59 11.90 -8.00
CA VAL A 5 -14.60 12.87 -8.44
C VAL A 5 -14.62 12.90 -9.96
N TYR A 6 -15.12 13.98 -10.55
CA TYR A 6 -14.95 14.27 -11.97
C TYR A 6 -13.58 14.95 -12.18
N VAL A 7 -12.77 14.40 -13.08
CA VAL A 7 -11.61 15.10 -13.64
C VAL A 7 -12.04 15.72 -14.97
N THR A 8 -12.14 17.05 -15.04
CA THR A 8 -12.41 17.78 -16.28
C THR A 8 -11.08 18.21 -16.90
N LEU A 9 -10.74 17.66 -18.07
CA LEU A 9 -9.65 18.14 -18.91
C LEU A 9 -10.16 19.35 -19.70
N VAL A 10 -9.61 20.54 -19.46
CA VAL A 10 -9.91 21.74 -20.27
C VAL A 10 -8.71 22.04 -21.15
N VAL A 11 -8.84 21.81 -22.45
CA VAL A 11 -7.86 22.23 -23.46
C VAL A 11 -8.35 23.55 -24.06
N MET A 12 -7.67 24.66 -23.78
CA MET A 12 -7.90 25.93 -24.47
C MET A 12 -6.83 26.14 -25.54
N SER A 13 -7.23 26.09 -26.80
CA SER A 13 -6.39 26.41 -27.96
C SER A 13 -6.74 27.81 -28.47
N ALA A 14 -5.86 28.78 -28.27
CA ALA A 14 -5.93 30.07 -28.97
C ALA A 14 -5.04 30.02 -30.21
N ARG A 15 -5.62 30.22 -31.40
CA ARG A 15 -4.86 30.36 -32.65
C ARG A 15 -4.38 31.81 -32.80
N VAL A 16 -3.11 32.06 -32.48
CA VAL A 16 -2.35 33.17 -33.06
C VAL A 16 -1.64 32.62 -34.29
N THR A 17 -1.81 33.24 -35.45
CA THR A 17 -1.61 32.59 -36.77
C THR A 17 -0.18 32.14 -37.09
N LEU A 18 0.82 32.36 -36.23
CA LEU A 18 2.23 32.05 -36.51
C LEU A 18 3.07 31.54 -35.31
N ALA A 19 2.42 31.16 -34.20
CA ALA A 19 3.06 30.44 -33.11
C ALA A 19 2.08 29.42 -32.52
N THR A 20 2.56 28.22 -32.22
CA THR A 20 1.78 27.25 -31.43
C THR A 20 2.34 27.26 -30.02
N VAL A 21 1.50 27.64 -29.06
CA VAL A 21 1.83 27.61 -27.64
C VAL A 21 1.07 26.45 -27.03
N THR A 22 1.81 25.46 -26.54
CA THR A 22 1.22 24.32 -25.83
C THR A 22 1.51 24.52 -24.36
N SER A 23 0.47 24.81 -23.57
CA SER A 23 0.62 25.00 -22.12
C SER A 23 -0.01 23.83 -21.39
N HIS A 24 0.71 23.29 -20.42
CA HIS A 24 0.20 22.28 -19.50
C HIS A 24 0.09 22.86 -18.09
N MET A 25 -1.04 22.58 -17.44
CA MET A 25 -1.32 22.99 -16.06
C MET A 25 -1.31 21.76 -15.16
N TYR A 26 -0.59 21.85 -14.04
CA TYR A 26 -0.54 20.79 -13.05
C TYR A 26 -0.71 21.36 -11.64
N ARG A 27 -1.25 20.53 -10.73
CA ARG A 27 -1.52 20.90 -9.34
C ARG A 27 -0.78 19.96 -8.40
N LYS A 28 0.11 20.50 -7.56
CA LYS A 28 0.82 19.77 -6.50
C LYS A 28 0.66 20.54 -5.19
N GLN A 29 0.20 19.83 -4.14
CA GLN A 29 0.04 20.37 -2.78
C GLN A 29 -0.70 21.73 -2.73
N GLY A 30 -1.85 21.82 -3.39
CA GLY A 30 -2.74 22.99 -3.31
C GLY A 30 -2.36 24.19 -4.20
N HIS A 31 -1.18 24.20 -4.80
CA HIS A 31 -0.71 25.29 -5.67
C HIS A 31 -0.88 24.91 -7.15
N MET A 32 -1.25 25.87 -7.98
CA MET A 32 -1.35 25.70 -9.44
C MET A 32 -0.07 26.17 -10.11
N TYR A 33 0.48 25.33 -10.99
CA TYR A 33 1.66 25.63 -11.79
C TYR A 33 1.29 25.51 -13.27
N ALA A 34 1.85 26.40 -14.09
CA ALA A 34 1.73 26.36 -15.54
C ALA A 34 3.12 26.36 -16.17
N GLY A 35 3.36 25.44 -17.09
CA GLY A 35 4.56 25.38 -17.93
C GLY A 35 4.16 25.04 -19.36
N GLY A 36 4.84 25.61 -20.34
CA GLY A 36 4.49 25.39 -21.74
C GLY A 36 5.64 25.68 -22.70
N ASP A 37 5.57 25.02 -23.85
CA ASP A 37 6.48 25.21 -24.98
C ASP A 37 5.92 26.26 -25.94
N VAL A 38 6.83 27.07 -26.50
CA VAL A 38 6.53 28.02 -27.58
C VAL A 38 7.29 27.59 -28.82
N LEU A 39 6.59 26.98 -29.76
CA LEU A 39 7.13 26.69 -31.10
C LEU A 39 6.91 27.91 -32.00
N VAL A 40 8.00 28.61 -32.32
CA VAL A 40 8.03 29.79 -33.19
C VAL A 40 8.76 29.50 -34.50
N SER A 41 8.23 30.04 -35.60
CA SER A 41 8.87 29.93 -36.92
C SER A 41 10.25 30.64 -36.97
N ARG A 42 11.13 30.19 -37.88
CA ARG A 42 12.50 30.71 -38.07
C ARG A 42 12.58 32.25 -38.25
N LYS A 43 11.49 32.88 -38.67
CA LYS A 43 11.36 34.33 -38.91
C LYS A 43 11.21 35.17 -37.63
N VAL A 44 10.87 34.55 -36.50
CA VAL A 44 10.74 35.22 -35.18
C VAL A 44 12.06 35.15 -34.39
N ARG A 45 12.89 34.13 -34.65
CA ARG A 45 14.18 33.91 -33.96
C ARG A 45 15.16 35.08 -34.12
N SER A 46 15.05 35.85 -35.21
CA SER A 46 15.89 37.03 -35.47
C SER A 46 15.47 38.29 -34.70
N ASN A 47 14.32 38.29 -34.03
CA ASN A 47 13.78 39.45 -33.32
C ASN A 47 13.76 39.27 -31.79
N ILE A 48 14.34 38.20 -31.27
CA ILE A 48 14.54 37.99 -29.83
C ILE A 48 15.94 38.49 -29.48
N GLU A 49 16.05 39.77 -29.13
CA GLU A 49 17.25 40.31 -28.50
C GLU A 49 17.25 39.93 -27.01
N CYS A 50 17.77 38.75 -26.70
CA CYS A 50 18.23 38.44 -25.34
C CYS A 50 19.75 38.48 -25.37
N GLY A 51 20.31 39.54 -24.78
CA GLY A 51 21.74 39.76 -24.67
C GLY A 51 22.42 38.60 -23.96
N TRP A 52 23.43 38.03 -24.61
CA TRP A 52 24.45 37.21 -23.99
C TRP A 52 25.37 38.12 -23.17
N GLU A 53 25.04 38.40 -21.91
CA GLU A 53 26.02 38.98 -20.98
C GLU A 53 25.64 38.64 -19.52
N CYS A 54 26.42 37.72 -18.95
CA CYS A 54 26.75 37.54 -17.53
C CYS A 54 25.63 37.41 -16.47
N VAL A 55 25.27 36.18 -16.04
CA VAL A 55 24.85 35.87 -14.63
C VAL A 55 25.15 34.37 -14.27
N PRO A 56 25.57 34.01 -13.03
CA PRO A 56 25.89 32.64 -12.57
C PRO A 56 24.66 31.70 -12.39
N PRO A 57 24.84 30.40 -12.02
CA PRO A 57 23.82 29.37 -12.16
C PRO A 57 22.87 29.31 -10.96
N GLU A 58 21.91 30.21 -10.91
CA GLU A 58 20.70 30.01 -10.12
C GLU A 58 19.48 30.28 -11.03
N CYS A 59 18.58 29.30 -11.10
CA CYS A 59 17.53 29.16 -12.11
C CYS A 59 16.61 30.39 -12.19
N VAL A 60 16.33 30.88 -13.41
CA VAL A 60 15.36 31.95 -13.65
C VAL A 60 14.34 31.50 -14.70
N GLY A 61 13.05 31.54 -14.35
CA GLY A 61 11.94 31.42 -15.29
C GLY A 61 11.61 32.76 -15.94
N TYR A 62 11.16 32.74 -17.20
CA TYR A 62 10.84 33.94 -17.98
C TYR A 62 9.34 34.09 -18.17
N HIS A 63 8.85 35.34 -18.13
CA HIS A 63 7.52 35.71 -18.60
C HIS A 63 7.65 36.64 -19.80
N ILE A 64 7.13 36.18 -20.93
CA ILE A 64 7.17 36.89 -22.21
C ILE A 64 5.79 37.49 -22.47
N MET A 65 5.71 38.81 -22.59
CA MET A 65 4.50 39.51 -23.02
C MET A 65 4.72 40.17 -24.37
N ASP A 66 3.71 40.06 -25.24
CA ASP A 66 3.68 40.77 -26.52
C ASP A 66 3.23 42.22 -26.28
N LYS A 67 4.02 43.18 -26.76
CA LYS A 67 3.62 44.58 -26.79
C LYS A 67 2.92 44.89 -28.10
N THR A 68 2.03 45.87 -28.06
CA THR A 68 1.18 46.35 -29.17
C THR A 68 1.92 46.78 -30.44
N ASN A 69 3.25 46.72 -30.48
CA ASN A 69 4.11 47.04 -31.62
C ASN A 69 4.93 45.82 -32.12
N GLY A 70 4.61 44.60 -31.71
CA GLY A 70 5.28 43.37 -32.18
C GLY A 70 6.68 43.16 -31.60
N SER A 71 6.97 43.81 -30.47
CA SER A 71 8.18 43.55 -29.68
C SER A 71 7.82 42.71 -28.45
N LEU A 72 8.63 41.68 -28.18
CA LEU A 72 8.45 40.84 -27.00
C LEU A 72 9.22 41.45 -25.82
N GLN A 73 8.54 41.72 -24.71
CA GLN A 73 9.20 42.11 -23.46
C GLN A 73 9.40 40.86 -22.59
N CYS A 74 10.65 40.60 -22.21
CA CYS A 74 11.01 39.55 -21.28
C CYS A 74 11.13 40.14 -19.87
N THR A 75 10.41 39.58 -18.90
CA THR A 75 10.54 39.92 -17.48
C THR A 75 11.04 38.69 -16.74
N THR A 76 12.16 38.84 -16.02
CA THR A 76 12.71 37.79 -15.16
C THR A 76 11.99 37.80 -13.82
N PHE A 77 11.49 36.65 -13.40
CA PHE A 77 11.04 36.47 -12.02
C PHE A 77 12.26 36.17 -11.15
N SER A 78 12.62 37.09 -10.26
CA SER A 78 13.59 36.80 -9.22
C SER A 78 12.97 35.83 -8.21
N PHE A 79 13.60 34.67 -8.05
CA PHE A 79 13.40 33.66 -7.00
C PHE A 79 12.06 32.91 -6.99
N VAL A 80 12.07 31.73 -7.63
CA VAL A 80 11.20 30.60 -7.25
C VAL A 80 12.09 29.37 -7.13
N ASN A 81 12.43 28.98 -5.90
CA ASN A 81 13.39 27.92 -5.57
C ASN A 81 12.92 26.49 -5.87
N ASN A 82 11.86 26.29 -6.65
CA ASN A 82 11.38 24.95 -7.03
C ASN A 82 10.30 25.05 -8.14
N PHE A 83 10.62 24.68 -9.38
CA PHE A 83 9.98 23.54 -10.08
C PHE A 83 10.57 23.22 -11.48
N THR A 84 10.56 21.92 -11.76
CA THR A 84 10.98 21.07 -12.90
C THR A 84 9.99 21.14 -14.10
N GLN A 85 10.41 21.27 -15.38
CA GLN A 85 10.93 20.27 -16.36
C GLN A 85 9.97 20.20 -17.57
N HIS A 86 10.50 20.21 -18.79
CA HIS A 86 9.76 19.94 -20.04
C HIS A 86 10.21 18.58 -20.61
N PRO A 87 9.29 17.72 -21.13
CA PRO A 87 9.61 16.35 -21.54
C PRO A 87 10.65 16.18 -22.65
N ASP A 88 10.97 17.24 -23.42
CA ASP A 88 11.92 17.18 -24.55
C ASP A 88 13.16 18.08 -24.36
N ALA A 89 13.30 18.72 -23.19
CA ALA A 89 14.53 19.44 -22.87
C ALA A 89 15.57 18.43 -22.39
N LEU A 90 16.47 18.02 -23.29
CA LEU A 90 17.72 17.34 -22.92
C LEU A 90 18.54 18.30 -22.06
N TYR A 91 18.36 18.24 -20.74
CA TYR A 91 19.26 18.87 -19.79
C TYR A 91 20.59 18.12 -19.88
N TYR A 92 21.53 18.70 -20.60
CA TYR A 92 22.93 18.31 -20.50
C TYR A 92 23.46 18.88 -19.20
N CYS A 93 23.39 18.10 -18.13
CA CYS A 93 24.26 18.35 -16.99
C CYS A 93 25.70 18.20 -17.49
N SER A 94 26.40 19.33 -17.67
CA SER A 94 27.73 19.39 -18.29
C SER A 94 28.84 18.68 -17.49
N GLY A 95 28.49 18.14 -16.32
CA GLY A 95 29.34 17.30 -15.49
C GLY A 95 28.78 15.93 -15.19
N CYS A 96 27.58 15.57 -15.67
CA CYS A 96 26.99 14.27 -15.38
C CYS A 96 27.54 13.21 -16.32
N ARG A 97 27.52 11.97 -15.85
CA ARG A 97 28.23 10.83 -16.38
C ARG A 97 27.32 9.62 -16.31
N ASN A 98 27.29 8.84 -17.38
CA ASN A 98 26.60 7.56 -17.37
C ASN A 98 27.41 6.55 -16.57
N LYS A 99 26.76 5.47 -16.15
CA LYS A 99 27.44 4.28 -15.64
C LYS A 99 28.55 3.83 -16.62
N GLY A 100 29.72 3.50 -16.08
CA GLY A 100 30.90 3.13 -16.87
C GLY A 100 31.76 4.30 -17.35
N GLU A 101 31.31 5.55 -17.21
CA GLU A 101 32.10 6.74 -17.56
C GLU A 101 32.95 7.25 -16.38
N ASN A 102 34.03 7.97 -16.71
CA ASN A 102 34.92 8.55 -15.71
C ASN A 102 34.25 9.70 -14.94
N CYS A 103 34.39 9.67 -13.63
CA CYS A 103 33.82 10.62 -12.69
C CYS A 103 34.87 11.12 -11.67
N SER A 104 34.50 12.15 -10.95
CA SER A 104 35.29 12.75 -9.86
C SER A 104 34.48 12.91 -8.57
N LYS A 105 33.15 12.88 -8.66
CA LYS A 105 32.21 12.99 -7.55
C LYS A 105 30.94 12.19 -7.84
N ASP A 106 30.27 11.77 -6.77
CA ASP A 106 29.07 10.93 -6.85
C ASP A 106 27.91 11.61 -7.56
N GLU A 107 27.74 12.92 -7.37
CA GLU A 107 26.62 13.66 -7.97
C GLU A 107 26.67 13.65 -9.50
N GLN A 108 27.82 13.34 -10.10
CA GLN A 108 27.96 13.19 -11.54
C GLN A 108 27.27 11.92 -12.06
N CYS A 109 27.22 10.86 -11.26
CA CYS A 109 26.71 9.55 -11.66
C CYS A 109 25.19 9.43 -11.43
N THR A 110 24.70 9.99 -10.31
CA THR A 110 23.33 9.75 -9.84
C THR A 110 22.24 10.41 -10.69
N GLU A 111 22.56 11.45 -11.46
CA GLU A 111 21.60 12.18 -12.30
C GLU A 111 21.03 11.34 -13.45
N PHE A 112 21.89 10.59 -14.15
CA PHE A 112 21.47 9.75 -15.29
C PHE A 112 21.21 8.30 -14.90
N THR A 113 21.97 7.78 -13.93
CA THR A 113 21.80 6.42 -13.42
C THR A 113 21.54 6.50 -11.91
N PRO A 114 20.26 6.53 -11.48
CA PRO A 114 19.93 6.51 -10.06
C PRO A 114 20.60 5.33 -9.34
N ASN A 115 21.02 5.54 -8.09
CA ASN A 115 21.74 4.57 -7.26
C ASN A 115 23.12 4.16 -7.84
N SER A 116 23.79 5.12 -8.47
CA SER A 116 25.20 5.00 -8.85
C SER A 116 26.05 6.07 -8.14
N THR A 117 27.28 5.68 -7.83
CA THR A 117 28.30 6.45 -7.13
C THR A 117 29.59 6.47 -7.95
N CYS A 118 30.47 7.43 -7.66
CA CYS A 118 31.79 7.48 -8.26
C CYS A 118 32.77 6.62 -7.46
N SER A 119 33.17 5.47 -8.01
CA SER A 119 34.12 4.59 -7.33
C SER A 119 35.44 5.33 -7.03
N PRO A 120 35.87 5.43 -5.76
CA PRO A 120 37.10 6.15 -5.41
C PRO A 120 38.37 5.43 -5.87
N VAL A 121 38.26 4.15 -6.25
CA VAL A 121 39.38 3.32 -6.70
C VAL A 121 39.58 3.41 -8.21
N THR A 122 38.49 3.37 -8.97
CA THR A 122 38.54 3.34 -10.44
C THR A 122 38.24 4.69 -11.08
N SER A 123 37.70 5.64 -10.32
CA SER A 123 37.20 6.93 -10.82
C SER A 123 36.16 6.76 -11.95
N VAL A 124 35.33 5.72 -11.85
CA VAL A 124 34.29 5.37 -12.82
C VAL A 124 32.94 5.28 -12.09
N CYS A 125 31.87 5.75 -12.74
CA CYS A 125 30.51 5.61 -12.22
C CYS A 125 30.11 4.12 -12.17
N THR A 126 29.84 3.62 -10.97
CA THR A 126 29.41 2.23 -10.71
C THR A 126 28.15 2.23 -9.86
N CYS A 127 27.42 1.12 -9.84
CA CYS A 127 26.28 0.99 -8.94
C CYS A 127 26.72 1.04 -7.47
N ASP A 128 25.86 1.60 -6.62
CA ASP A 128 26.05 1.64 -5.18
C ASP A 128 26.12 0.22 -4.59
N GLU A 129 26.66 0.07 -3.37
CA GLU A 129 26.96 -1.24 -2.75
C GLU A 129 25.76 -2.19 -2.61
N PHE A 130 24.53 -1.65 -2.63
CA PHE A 130 23.27 -2.39 -2.52
C PHE A 130 22.57 -2.62 -3.86
N PHE A 131 23.19 -2.21 -4.95
CA PHE A 131 22.65 -2.29 -6.30
C PHE A 131 23.58 -3.10 -7.19
N GLU A 132 23.00 -3.83 -8.13
CA GLU A 132 23.71 -4.60 -9.12
C GLU A 132 23.56 -3.97 -10.51
N ASP A 133 24.56 -4.24 -11.34
CA ASP A 133 24.63 -3.76 -12.71
C ASP A 133 23.61 -4.52 -13.57
N ASP A 134 22.60 -3.79 -14.08
CA ASP A 134 21.65 -4.27 -15.08
C ASP A 134 21.70 -3.37 -16.33
N GLY A 135 22.79 -3.47 -17.09
CA GLY A 135 22.93 -2.80 -18.39
C GLY A 135 23.16 -1.31 -18.26
N ASP A 136 22.14 -0.49 -18.46
CA ASP A 136 22.24 0.99 -18.29
C ASP A 136 21.76 1.45 -16.91
N LEU A 137 21.17 0.55 -16.12
CA LEU A 137 20.56 0.86 -14.83
C LEU A 137 21.29 0.18 -13.68
N CYS A 138 21.07 0.69 -12.47
CA CYS A 138 21.46 0.06 -11.22
C CYS A 138 20.20 -0.47 -10.53
N GLN A 139 20.03 -1.79 -10.55
CA GLN A 139 18.88 -2.44 -9.95
C GLN A 139 19.18 -2.85 -8.51
N LEU A 140 18.15 -2.83 -7.67
CA LEU A 140 18.31 -3.20 -6.27
C LEU A 140 18.74 -4.67 -6.18
N LYS A 141 19.90 -4.92 -5.58
CA LYS A 141 20.45 -6.26 -5.46
C LYS A 141 19.64 -7.08 -4.45
N ALA A 142 19.13 -8.21 -4.90
CA ALA A 142 18.41 -9.15 -4.04
C ALA A 142 19.34 -9.72 -2.96
N SER A 143 18.85 -9.87 -1.73
CA SER A 143 19.63 -10.39 -0.60
C SER A 143 18.88 -11.54 0.09
N GLN A 144 19.57 -12.65 0.31
CA GLN A 144 19.01 -13.83 0.98
C GLN A 144 19.00 -13.67 2.50
N LEU A 145 18.24 -14.51 3.21
CA LEU A 145 18.25 -14.52 4.66
C LEU A 145 19.66 -14.79 5.22
N GLY A 146 20.11 -13.94 6.13
CA GLY A 146 21.46 -13.96 6.71
C GLY A 146 22.52 -13.20 5.92
N GLU A 147 22.19 -12.68 4.73
CA GLU A 147 23.09 -11.81 3.97
C GLU A 147 22.93 -10.34 4.37
N GLN A 148 23.94 -9.52 4.02
CA GLN A 148 23.91 -8.10 4.29
C GLN A 148 22.85 -7.39 3.44
N CYS A 149 22.22 -6.38 4.03
CA CYS A 149 21.25 -5.52 3.37
C CYS A 149 21.40 -4.07 3.85
N GLY A 150 21.08 -3.13 2.98
CA GLY A 150 20.92 -1.71 3.27
C GLY A 150 19.47 -1.27 3.42
N VAL A 151 18.54 -1.94 2.72
CA VAL A 151 17.09 -1.64 2.78
C VAL A 151 16.23 -2.90 2.80
N LYS A 152 15.01 -2.80 3.34
CA LYS A 152 14.09 -3.95 3.48
C LYS A 152 13.72 -4.59 2.15
N GLU A 153 13.66 -3.80 1.08
CA GLU A 153 13.24 -4.23 -0.25
C GLU A 153 14.19 -5.29 -0.81
N GLN A 154 15.48 -5.25 -0.48
CA GLN A 154 16.47 -6.24 -0.93
C GLN A 154 16.11 -7.65 -0.46
N CYS A 155 15.68 -7.77 0.79
CA CYS A 155 15.29 -9.04 1.39
C CYS A 155 13.97 -9.54 0.79
N LEU A 156 13.02 -8.62 0.58
CA LEU A 156 11.68 -8.93 0.05
C LEU A 156 11.68 -9.39 -1.40
N LEU A 157 12.70 -9.02 -2.19
CA LEU A 157 12.87 -9.50 -3.57
C LEU A 157 13.07 -11.01 -3.65
N VAL A 158 13.69 -11.61 -2.63
CA VAL A 158 13.99 -13.05 -2.59
C VAL A 158 13.03 -13.79 -1.66
N THR A 159 12.80 -13.25 -0.47
CA THR A 159 12.09 -13.95 0.60
C THR A 159 10.92 -13.11 1.09
N HIS A 160 9.70 -13.58 0.86
CA HIS A 160 8.51 -12.93 1.42
C HIS A 160 8.54 -12.94 2.95
N ASN A 161 7.96 -11.92 3.59
CA ASN A 161 7.96 -11.73 5.05
C ASN A 161 9.35 -11.64 5.69
N SER A 162 10.34 -11.17 4.92
CA SER A 162 11.65 -10.78 5.43
C SER A 162 11.74 -9.27 5.62
N THR A 163 12.74 -8.83 6.37
CA THR A 163 13.08 -7.43 6.60
C THR A 163 14.59 -7.28 6.77
N CYS A 164 15.10 -6.06 6.62
CA CYS A 164 16.49 -5.75 6.91
C CYS A 164 16.59 -5.26 8.37
N GLU A 165 17.15 -6.09 9.25
CA GLU A 165 17.36 -5.77 10.66
C GLU A 165 18.85 -5.84 11.00
N ALA A 166 19.38 -4.79 11.62
CA ALA A 166 20.81 -4.68 11.93
C ALA A 166 21.72 -5.03 10.72
N THR A 167 21.40 -4.47 9.56
CA THR A 167 22.09 -4.66 8.27
C THR A 167 22.13 -6.11 7.75
N VAL A 168 21.24 -6.98 8.24
CA VAL A 168 21.13 -8.38 7.80
C VAL A 168 19.68 -8.72 7.47
N CYS A 169 19.46 -9.47 6.40
CA CYS A 169 18.13 -9.95 6.05
C CYS A 169 17.67 -11.02 7.05
N VAL A 170 16.57 -10.75 7.75
CA VAL A 170 15.96 -11.65 8.73
C VAL A 170 14.48 -11.81 8.44
N CYS A 171 13.84 -12.81 9.06
CA CYS A 171 12.38 -12.91 9.03
C CYS A 171 11.76 -11.85 9.93
N GLN A 172 10.58 -11.36 9.56
CA GLN A 172 9.78 -10.47 10.41
C GLN A 172 9.41 -11.15 11.74
N GLU A 173 9.05 -10.35 12.75
CA GLU A 173 8.92 -10.77 14.15
C GLU A 173 8.05 -12.03 14.36
N THR A 174 6.96 -12.20 13.60
CA THR A 174 6.04 -13.35 13.70
C THR A 174 6.42 -14.54 12.82
N PHE A 175 7.63 -14.55 12.26
CA PHE A 175 8.08 -15.59 11.34
C PHE A 175 9.37 -16.23 11.85
N ASN A 176 9.53 -17.52 11.52
CA ASN A 176 10.76 -18.27 11.73
C ASN A 176 11.46 -18.53 10.40
N ARG A 177 12.78 -18.52 10.46
CA ARG A 177 13.63 -18.92 9.34
C ARG A 177 13.62 -20.44 9.21
N GLU A 178 13.20 -20.93 8.05
CA GLU A 178 13.33 -22.33 7.65
C GLU A 178 14.12 -22.36 6.33
N GLY A 179 15.45 -22.48 6.40
CA GLY A 179 16.31 -22.30 5.22
C GLY A 179 16.32 -20.86 4.72
N ASN A 180 15.84 -20.63 3.49
CA ASN A 180 15.68 -19.30 2.87
C ASN A 180 14.21 -18.88 2.71
N ILE A 181 13.31 -19.45 3.53
CA ILE A 181 11.91 -19.03 3.60
C ILE A 181 11.58 -18.58 5.02
N CYS A 182 10.66 -17.63 5.13
CA CYS A 182 10.08 -17.18 6.40
C CYS A 182 8.71 -17.84 6.58
N LYS A 183 8.63 -18.78 7.50
CA LYS A 183 7.41 -19.50 7.84
C LYS A 183 6.72 -18.83 9.02
N PHE A 184 5.40 -18.67 8.94
CA PHE A 184 4.63 -18.05 10.03
C PHE A 184 4.80 -18.88 11.30
N ASP A 185 5.11 -18.21 12.41
CA ASP A 185 5.19 -18.80 13.73
C ASP A 185 3.99 -18.31 14.56
N HIS A 186 2.97 -19.17 14.62
CA HIS A 186 1.75 -18.91 15.38
C HIS A 186 2.03 -18.59 16.85
N ARG A 187 3.04 -19.21 17.48
CA ARG A 187 3.34 -18.95 18.90
C ARG A 187 3.94 -17.56 19.10
N LYS A 188 4.85 -17.13 18.21
CA LYS A 188 5.36 -15.74 18.20
C LYS A 188 4.25 -14.73 17.91
N ALA A 189 3.27 -15.09 17.08
CA ALA A 189 2.10 -14.28 16.81
C ALA A 189 1.06 -14.25 17.97
N GLY A 190 1.34 -14.92 19.09
CA GLY A 190 0.49 -14.93 20.28
C GLY A 190 -0.61 -16.00 20.29
N PHE A 191 -0.55 -17.00 19.41
CA PHE A 191 -1.47 -18.14 19.49
C PHE A 191 -1.17 -18.99 20.73
N THR A 192 -2.23 -19.51 21.33
CA THR A 192 -2.20 -20.39 22.51
C THR A 192 -2.78 -21.75 22.15
N GLU A 193 -2.49 -22.78 22.93
CA GLU A 193 -3.00 -24.13 22.63
C GLU A 193 -4.38 -24.36 23.26
N TYR A 194 -5.33 -24.87 22.47
CA TYR A 194 -6.65 -25.29 22.94
C TYR A 194 -7.15 -26.49 22.13
N GLY A 195 -7.50 -27.59 22.81
CA GLY A 195 -8.08 -28.78 22.17
C GLY A 195 -7.21 -29.39 21.06
N GLY A 196 -5.88 -29.38 21.23
CA GLY A 196 -4.94 -29.89 20.22
C GLY A 196 -4.80 -29.01 18.97
N ARG A 197 -5.11 -27.71 19.09
CA ARG A 197 -4.96 -26.70 18.03
C ARG A 197 -4.33 -25.43 18.59
N LEU A 198 -3.75 -24.62 17.71
CA LEU A 198 -3.33 -23.27 18.05
C LEU A 198 -4.50 -22.32 17.82
N VAL A 199 -4.81 -21.48 18.80
CA VAL A 199 -5.93 -20.54 18.78
C VAL A 199 -5.46 -19.14 19.10
N TYR A 200 -6.01 -18.17 18.39
CA TYR A 200 -5.75 -16.75 18.63
C TYR A 200 -7.05 -16.00 18.76
N HIS A 201 -7.19 -15.25 19.85
CA HIS A 201 -8.37 -14.45 20.11
C HIS A 201 -8.05 -12.96 19.87
N ARG A 202 -8.61 -12.40 18.80
CA ARG A 202 -8.65 -10.95 18.59
C ARG A 202 -9.66 -10.35 19.57
N ILE A 203 -9.13 -9.80 20.66
CA ILE A 203 -9.89 -9.03 21.63
C ILE A 203 -10.56 -7.84 20.91
N PRO A 204 -11.88 -7.64 21.08
CA PRO A 204 -12.54 -6.46 20.54
C PRO A 204 -11.96 -5.22 21.22
N GLY A 205 -11.30 -4.37 20.44
CA GLY A 205 -10.71 -3.11 20.89
C GLY A 205 -11.39 -1.91 20.24
N LEU A 206 -11.06 -0.70 20.69
CA LEU A 206 -11.51 0.58 20.12
C LEU A 206 -11.08 0.82 18.65
N VAL A 207 -10.41 -0.15 18.05
CA VAL A 207 -9.62 0.02 16.83
C VAL A 207 -10.24 -0.83 15.72
N PHE A 208 -11.10 -0.13 14.99
CA PHE A 208 -11.82 -0.48 13.76
C PHE A 208 -12.81 -1.66 13.83
N PRO A 209 -14.08 -1.41 13.47
CA PRO A 209 -15.03 -2.49 13.24
C PRO A 209 -14.53 -3.37 12.09
N ILE A 210 -14.81 -4.67 12.19
CA ILE A 210 -14.47 -5.64 11.18
C ILE A 210 -15.78 -6.25 10.66
N SER A 211 -15.86 -6.50 9.36
CA SER A 211 -16.94 -7.28 8.76
C SER A 211 -16.59 -8.76 8.84
N TRP A 212 -17.55 -9.64 8.52
CA TRP A 212 -17.27 -11.08 8.50
C TRP A 212 -16.15 -11.43 7.51
N ASN A 213 -16.16 -10.84 6.30
CA ASN A 213 -15.07 -11.04 5.32
C ASN A 213 -13.73 -10.53 5.84
N GLY A 214 -13.75 -9.40 6.56
CA GLY A 214 -12.56 -8.88 7.24
C GLY A 214 -12.04 -9.86 8.29
N ALA A 215 -12.93 -10.50 9.06
CA ALA A 215 -12.55 -11.49 10.07
C ALA A 215 -11.90 -12.73 9.44
N VAL A 216 -12.45 -13.22 8.33
CA VAL A 216 -11.83 -14.31 7.54
C VAL A 216 -10.45 -13.89 7.03
N GLN A 217 -10.33 -12.70 6.44
CA GLN A 217 -9.04 -12.20 5.95
C GLN A 217 -8.04 -12.02 7.09
N TYR A 218 -8.48 -11.52 8.24
CA TYR A 218 -7.65 -11.34 9.42
C TYR A 218 -6.99 -12.64 9.90
N CYS A 219 -7.73 -13.76 9.87
CA CYS A 219 -7.17 -15.07 10.16
C CYS A 219 -6.25 -15.57 9.03
N LYS A 220 -6.63 -15.38 7.75
CA LYS A 220 -5.80 -15.77 6.60
C LYS A 220 -4.44 -15.07 6.56
N ASP A 221 -4.39 -13.79 6.92
CA ASP A 221 -3.15 -13.01 7.01
C ASP A 221 -2.19 -13.55 8.10
N ARG A 222 -2.66 -14.49 8.93
CA ARG A 222 -1.91 -15.17 10.00
C ARG A 222 -1.78 -16.67 9.74
N ASP A 223 -1.89 -17.09 8.48
CA ASP A 223 -1.81 -18.50 8.08
C ASP A 223 -2.75 -19.40 8.92
N SER A 224 -3.99 -18.92 9.10
CA SER A 224 -4.99 -19.52 9.97
C SER A 224 -6.40 -19.38 9.38
N THR A 225 -7.37 -20.11 9.93
CA THR A 225 -8.79 -19.97 9.59
C THR A 225 -9.56 -19.44 10.80
N MET A 226 -10.80 -18.99 10.63
CA MET A 226 -11.66 -18.76 11.79
C MET A 226 -11.92 -20.08 12.52
N PHE A 227 -11.99 -20.04 13.85
CA PHE A 227 -12.11 -21.22 14.69
C PHE A 227 -13.43 -21.95 14.47
N ILE A 228 -13.39 -23.17 13.89
CA ILE A 228 -14.56 -24.03 13.66
C ILE A 228 -14.78 -24.94 14.88
N PRO A 229 -15.88 -24.77 15.62
CA PRO A 229 -16.19 -25.63 16.76
C PRO A 229 -16.65 -27.01 16.31
N ARG A 230 -16.09 -28.05 16.93
CA ARG A 230 -16.32 -29.47 16.59
C ARG A 230 -17.24 -30.19 17.56
N ASN A 231 -17.52 -29.60 18.72
CA ASN A 231 -18.35 -30.18 19.78
C ASN A 231 -18.85 -29.09 20.74
N ALA A 232 -19.82 -29.45 21.59
CA ALA A 232 -20.46 -28.52 22.53
C ALA A 232 -19.50 -27.84 23.54
N ASN A 233 -18.39 -28.50 23.91
CA ASN A 233 -17.40 -27.91 24.82
C ASN A 233 -16.67 -26.74 24.14
N GLU A 234 -16.41 -26.84 22.84
CA GLU A 234 -15.78 -25.77 22.08
C GLU A 234 -16.70 -24.57 21.88
N PHE A 235 -18.01 -24.79 21.69
CA PHE A 235 -19.00 -23.72 21.75
C PHE A 235 -18.98 -23.00 23.10
N THR A 236 -18.98 -23.76 24.19
CA THR A 236 -18.93 -23.19 25.55
C THR A 236 -17.64 -22.38 25.75
N TRP A 237 -16.50 -22.89 25.27
CA TRP A 237 -15.23 -22.18 25.34
C TRP A 237 -15.22 -20.87 24.53
N ILE A 238 -15.84 -20.85 23.34
CA ILE A 238 -15.99 -19.60 22.58
C ILE A 238 -16.81 -18.58 23.39
N ASP A 239 -17.93 -18.97 24.03
CA ASP A 239 -18.69 -18.07 24.91
C ASP A 239 -17.83 -17.55 26.06
N ASP A 240 -17.01 -18.41 26.70
CA ASP A 240 -16.06 -17.98 27.73
C ASP A 240 -15.07 -16.93 27.22
N GLN A 241 -14.53 -17.12 26.01
CA GLN A 241 -13.62 -16.16 25.40
C GLN A 241 -14.32 -14.82 25.17
N ILE A 242 -15.51 -14.80 24.55
CA ILE A 242 -16.28 -13.57 24.30
C ILE A 242 -16.57 -12.83 25.62
N ARG A 243 -16.99 -13.56 26.66
CA ARG A 243 -17.31 -13.00 27.98
C ARG A 243 -16.16 -12.32 28.67
N SER A 244 -14.95 -12.86 28.51
CA SER A 244 -13.78 -12.37 29.25
C SER A 244 -13.32 -10.96 28.86
N TYR A 245 -13.75 -10.43 27.71
CA TYR A 245 -13.24 -9.17 27.16
C TYR A 245 -14.30 -8.09 26.90
N LEU A 246 -15.40 -8.08 27.65
CA LEU A 246 -16.55 -7.16 27.43
C LEU A 246 -17.17 -7.28 26.03
N GLY A 247 -16.82 -8.34 25.28
CA GLY A 247 -17.42 -8.64 24.00
C GLY A 247 -18.88 -9.06 24.19
N ILE A 248 -19.75 -8.53 23.33
CA ILE A 248 -21.16 -8.98 23.28
C ILE A 248 -21.35 -10.13 22.30
N ALA A 249 -20.43 -10.26 21.33
CA ALA A 249 -20.49 -11.24 20.27
C ALA A 249 -19.12 -11.49 19.60
N ALA A 250 -19.06 -12.53 18.78
CA ALA A 250 -17.98 -12.80 17.84
C ALA A 250 -18.53 -13.11 16.46
N HIS A 251 -17.72 -12.82 15.42
CA HIS A 251 -17.98 -13.42 14.11
C HIS A 251 -17.85 -14.94 14.24
N PHE A 252 -18.83 -15.66 13.71
CA PHE A 252 -18.87 -17.11 13.72
C PHE A 252 -18.52 -17.63 12.32
N PRO A 253 -17.77 -18.74 12.17
CA PRO A 253 -17.24 -19.18 10.86
C PRO A 253 -18.31 -19.75 9.92
N LEU A 254 -19.60 -19.53 10.15
CA LEU A 254 -20.68 -20.00 9.29
C LEU A 254 -21.16 -18.89 8.35
N ASN A 255 -21.51 -19.31 7.13
CA ASN A 255 -22.09 -18.45 6.10
C ASN A 255 -22.78 -19.31 5.03
N ASP A 256 -23.69 -18.74 4.24
CA ASP A 256 -24.29 -19.37 3.07
C ASP A 256 -24.03 -18.57 1.77
N LYS A 257 -22.95 -17.79 1.75
CA LYS A 257 -22.57 -16.88 0.65
C LYS A 257 -22.45 -17.54 -0.73
N ASN A 258 -22.24 -18.85 -0.79
CA ASN A 258 -22.10 -19.58 -2.05
C ASN A 258 -23.45 -20.08 -2.58
N LEU A 259 -24.39 -20.39 -1.68
CA LEU A 259 -25.71 -20.90 -2.01
C LEU A 259 -26.66 -20.58 -0.86
N GLU A 260 -27.56 -19.64 -1.11
CA GLU A 260 -28.56 -19.16 -0.15
C GLU A 260 -29.33 -20.33 0.52
N GLY A 261 -29.41 -20.30 1.85
CA GLY A 261 -30.01 -21.37 2.66
C GLY A 261 -29.14 -22.61 2.87
N SER A 262 -27.93 -22.66 2.30
CA SER A 262 -26.97 -23.76 2.47
C SER A 262 -25.74 -23.31 3.26
N LEU A 263 -25.83 -23.41 4.58
CA LEU A 263 -24.73 -23.07 5.49
C LEU A 263 -23.48 -23.92 5.26
N MET A 264 -22.33 -23.24 5.28
CA MET A 264 -21.00 -23.83 5.21
C MET A 264 -20.05 -23.15 6.17
N TRP A 265 -19.01 -23.88 6.57
CA TRP A 265 -17.88 -23.30 7.29
C TRP A 265 -17.07 -22.38 6.37
N ASN A 266 -16.33 -21.44 6.96
CA ASN A 266 -15.55 -20.44 6.24
C ASN A 266 -14.37 -21.05 5.46
N ASP A 267 -14.00 -22.30 5.75
CA ASP A 267 -13.03 -23.11 5.00
C ASP A 267 -13.66 -23.84 3.79
N GLY A 268 -14.97 -23.72 3.60
CA GLY A 268 -15.73 -24.33 2.50
C GLY A 268 -16.27 -25.73 2.82
N THR A 269 -16.01 -26.29 4.00
CA THR A 269 -16.56 -27.58 4.39
C THR A 269 -18.05 -27.47 4.75
N SER A 270 -18.83 -28.48 4.39
CA SER A 270 -20.27 -28.52 4.70
C SER A 270 -20.50 -28.74 6.19
N VAL A 271 -21.55 -28.11 6.72
CA VAL A 271 -21.99 -28.35 8.09
C VAL A 271 -22.64 -29.73 8.18
N GLY A 272 -22.11 -30.61 9.04
CA GLY A 272 -22.77 -31.88 9.35
C GLY A 272 -24.05 -31.67 10.16
N GLY A 273 -25.13 -32.35 9.79
CA GLY A 273 -26.53 -32.07 10.18
C GLY A 273 -26.92 -32.10 11.67
N GLU A 274 -25.99 -32.24 12.61
CA GLU A 274 -26.24 -32.17 14.06
C GLU A 274 -25.23 -31.31 14.84
N GLN A 275 -24.29 -30.62 14.17
CA GLN A 275 -23.15 -29.98 14.86
C GLN A 275 -23.40 -28.56 15.37
N ILE A 276 -24.48 -27.90 14.96
CA ILE A 276 -24.75 -26.52 15.35
C ILE A 276 -25.82 -26.48 16.43
N LEU A 277 -25.41 -26.19 17.66
CA LEU A 277 -26.30 -25.95 18.78
C LEU A 277 -26.54 -24.45 18.97
N GLY A 278 -27.76 -24.07 19.34
CA GLY A 278 -28.05 -22.75 19.90
C GLY A 278 -28.47 -21.67 18.89
N TRP A 279 -29.21 -21.96 17.84
CA TRP A 279 -29.81 -20.89 17.04
C TRP A 279 -30.79 -20.05 17.87
N ASP A 280 -30.76 -18.73 17.71
CA ASP A 280 -31.82 -17.86 18.21
C ASP A 280 -33.13 -18.22 17.48
N PRO A 281 -34.20 -18.60 18.20
CA PRO A 281 -35.48 -18.94 17.58
C PRO A 281 -36.10 -17.78 16.78
N LEU A 282 -35.63 -16.55 16.99
CA LEU A 282 -36.07 -15.35 16.27
C LEU A 282 -35.10 -14.94 15.15
N SER A 283 -33.99 -15.66 14.95
CA SER A 283 -33.05 -15.39 13.87
C SER A 283 -33.70 -15.75 12.54
N LEU A 284 -34.19 -14.74 11.85
CA LEU A 284 -34.69 -14.86 10.48
C LEU A 284 -33.49 -14.76 9.53
N ASN A 285 -33.43 -15.66 8.56
CA ASN A 285 -32.64 -15.44 7.35
C ASN A 285 -33.36 -14.33 6.57
N LEU A 286 -32.69 -13.18 6.42
CA LEU A 286 -33.30 -11.94 5.93
C LEU A 286 -32.68 -11.44 4.63
N ASP A 287 -31.46 -11.89 4.29
CA ASP A 287 -30.71 -11.42 3.12
C ASP A 287 -30.40 -12.56 2.14
N LEU A 288 -29.89 -12.19 0.95
CA LEU A 288 -29.48 -13.15 -0.10
C LEU A 288 -28.17 -13.89 0.22
N PHE A 289 -27.45 -13.44 1.24
CA PHE A 289 -26.18 -14.00 1.70
C PHE A 289 -25.98 -13.67 3.17
N ASP A 290 -26.21 -14.65 4.03
CA ASP A 290 -26.07 -14.50 5.46
C ASP A 290 -24.69 -14.96 5.95
N CYS A 291 -24.21 -14.21 6.95
CA CYS A 291 -23.10 -14.61 7.79
C CYS A 291 -23.63 -14.83 9.21
N VAL A 292 -22.87 -15.55 10.04
CA VAL A 292 -23.33 -15.87 11.40
C VAL A 292 -22.50 -15.12 12.43
N ALA A 293 -23.17 -14.69 13.49
CA ALA A 293 -22.56 -14.19 14.71
C ALA A 293 -22.93 -15.11 15.88
N MET A 294 -22.02 -15.24 16.84
CA MET A 294 -22.31 -15.85 18.13
C MET A 294 -22.43 -14.76 19.18
N PHE A 295 -23.56 -14.74 19.89
CA PHE A 295 -23.83 -13.81 20.97
C PHE A 295 -23.63 -14.48 22.31
N SER A 296 -23.01 -13.74 23.23
CA SER A 296 -22.74 -14.27 24.56
C SER A 296 -24.02 -14.37 25.41
N SER A 297 -24.08 -15.41 26.24
CA SER A 297 -25.14 -15.66 27.23
C SER A 297 -25.33 -14.55 28.27
N LYS A 298 -24.34 -13.64 28.45
CA LYS A 298 -24.40 -12.51 29.39
C LYS A 298 -24.61 -11.15 28.71
N GLY A 299 -24.99 -11.14 27.44
CA GLY A 299 -25.28 -9.91 26.69
C GLY A 299 -26.44 -9.08 27.28
N VAL A 300 -26.80 -8.01 26.57
CA VAL A 300 -27.77 -6.95 26.98
C VAL A 300 -29.13 -7.51 27.46
N TYR A 301 -29.45 -8.76 27.15
CA TYR A 301 -30.65 -9.46 27.59
C TYR A 301 -30.31 -10.66 28.51
N PRO A 302 -30.16 -10.46 29.83
CA PRO A 302 -29.79 -11.52 30.78
C PRO A 302 -30.86 -12.62 30.98
N LEU A 303 -31.93 -12.63 30.17
CA LEU A 303 -33.04 -13.59 30.24
C LEU A 303 -32.97 -14.68 29.16
N LEU A 304 -32.02 -14.60 28.22
CA LEU A 304 -31.77 -15.65 27.23
C LEU A 304 -30.56 -16.48 27.69
N THR A 305 -30.79 -17.72 28.10
CA THR A 305 -29.76 -18.75 28.34
C THR A 305 -30.09 -19.92 27.41
N PRO A 306 -29.24 -20.36 26.45
CA PRO A 306 -27.75 -20.40 26.35
C PRO A 306 -27.14 -19.35 25.39
N PRO A 307 -25.79 -19.31 25.15
CA PRO A 307 -25.25 -18.52 24.04
C PRO A 307 -25.92 -18.95 22.73
N TYR A 308 -26.09 -18.00 21.82
CA TYR A 308 -26.87 -18.25 20.62
C TYR A 308 -26.21 -17.74 19.35
N LEU A 309 -26.57 -18.37 18.24
CA LEU A 309 -26.20 -17.99 16.89
C LEU A 309 -27.35 -17.20 16.26
N ALA A 310 -27.01 -16.14 15.53
CA ALA A 310 -27.96 -15.45 14.69
C ALA A 310 -27.34 -15.09 13.34
N TYR A 311 -28.19 -15.05 12.33
CA TYR A 311 -27.86 -14.51 11.02
C TYR A 311 -27.58 -13.00 11.12
N GLN A 312 -26.67 -12.53 10.29
CA GLN A 312 -26.32 -11.14 10.12
C GLN A 312 -25.85 -10.88 8.70
N GLU A 313 -26.02 -9.64 8.24
CA GLU A 313 -25.46 -9.19 6.98
C GLU A 313 -23.93 -9.33 6.99
N CYS A 314 -23.36 -10.02 6.01
CA CYS A 314 -21.90 -10.23 5.92
C CYS A 314 -21.08 -8.94 5.83
N SER A 315 -21.71 -7.86 5.35
CA SER A 315 -21.09 -6.54 5.19
C SER A 315 -21.09 -5.72 6.49
N LEU A 316 -21.83 -6.16 7.51
CA LEU A 316 -22.04 -5.41 8.73
C LEU A 316 -20.73 -5.25 9.51
N PHE A 317 -20.34 -3.99 9.71
CA PHE A 317 -19.13 -3.60 10.43
C PHE A 317 -19.48 -3.37 11.90
N ILE A 318 -19.11 -4.30 12.79
CA ILE A 318 -19.40 -4.18 14.22
C ILE A 318 -18.10 -4.03 15.02
N VAL A 319 -18.02 -2.96 15.81
CA VAL A 319 -16.83 -2.60 16.60
C VAL A 319 -16.58 -3.62 17.72
N LEU A 320 -17.63 -4.21 18.25
CA LEU A 320 -17.60 -5.05 19.45
C LEU A 320 -17.47 -6.55 19.16
N TYR A 321 -17.25 -6.92 17.89
CA TYR A 321 -17.17 -8.32 17.52
C TYR A 321 -15.74 -8.83 17.64
N SER A 322 -15.63 -9.90 18.41
CA SER A 322 -14.39 -10.66 18.54
C SER A 322 -14.17 -11.53 17.29
N VAL A 323 -12.91 -11.88 17.04
CA VAL A 323 -12.56 -12.87 16.01
C VAL A 323 -11.66 -13.90 16.66
N ILE A 324 -12.01 -15.18 16.53
CA ILE A 324 -11.18 -16.28 17.02
C ILE A 324 -10.66 -17.03 15.80
N CYS A 325 -9.34 -17.15 15.70
CA CYS A 325 -8.66 -17.88 14.64
C CYS A 325 -8.12 -19.21 15.19
N GLU A 326 -7.97 -20.19 14.31
CA GLU A 326 -7.35 -21.48 14.58
C GLU A 326 -6.30 -21.87 13.52
N ALA A 327 -5.28 -22.59 13.96
CA ALA A 327 -4.24 -23.18 13.14
C ALA A 327 -3.89 -24.59 13.64
N PRO A 328 -3.36 -25.47 12.76
CA PRO A 328 -2.83 -26.76 13.18
C PRO A 328 -1.63 -26.59 14.13
N LEU A 329 -1.40 -27.59 14.98
CA LEU A 329 -0.20 -27.69 15.82
C LEU A 329 1.05 -28.03 15.01
#